data_AF-X1FBC9-F1
#
_entry.id   AF-X1FBC9-F1
#
_cell.length_a   1.000
_cell.length_b   1.000
_cell.length_c   1.000
_cell.angle_alpha   90.00
_cell.angle_beta   90.00
_cell.angle_gamma   90.00
#
_symmetry.space_group_name_H-M   'P 1'
#
loop_
_entity.id
_entity.type
_entity.pdbx_description
1 polymer ?
#
loop_
_entity_poly.entity_id
_entity_poly.type
_entity_poly.pdbx_seq_one_letter_code
_entity_poly.pdbx_strand_id
1 'polypeptide(L)' 'PDYFITFLSIEGTRIAYGLQIPSMGINDEPRNEPVCKLLHPFIENIITPECIPIEWYTRLHA' A
#
# COMPACT_ATOMS: atom_id res chain seq x y z
N PRO A 1 5.60 0.86 -17.00
CA PRO A 1 4.13 1.00 -17.09
C PRO A 1 3.76 2.35 -16.47
N ASP A 2 2.57 2.87 -16.76
CA ASP A 2 2.13 4.14 -16.17
C ASP A 2 1.80 3.99 -14.67
N TYR A 3 1.35 2.80 -14.24
CA TYR A 3 1.07 2.47 -12.84
C TYR A 3 1.43 1.02 -12.51
N PHE A 4 1.78 0.78 -11.24
CA PHE A 4 1.88 -0.54 -10.63
C PHE A 4 0.69 -0.76 -9.67
N ILE A 5 -0.15 -1.75 -9.96
CA ILE A 5 -1.31 -2.11 -9.13
C ILE A 5 -0.98 -3.39 -8.37
N THR A 6 -1.16 -3.39 -7.06
CA THR A 6 -0.72 -4.51 -6.22
C THR A 6 -1.64 -4.82 -5.05
N PHE A 7 -1.80 -6.11 -4.78
CA PHE A 7 -2.31 -6.60 -3.50
C PHE A 7 -1.13 -6.74 -2.51
N LEU A 8 -0.53 -5.59 -2.17
CA LEU A 8 0.55 -5.45 -1.18
C LEU A 8 1.79 -6.35 -1.36
N SER A 9 2.26 -6.51 -2.59
CA SER A 9 3.58 -7.12 -2.82
C SER A 9 4.70 -6.22 -2.30
N ILE A 10 5.42 -6.66 -1.27
CA ILE A 10 6.59 -5.92 -0.72
C ILE A 10 7.65 -5.69 -1.79
N GLU A 11 8.07 -6.77 -2.47
CA GLU A 11 9.11 -6.68 -3.49
C GLU A 11 8.66 -5.86 -4.70
N GLY A 12 7.44 -6.08 -5.18
CA GLY A 12 6.91 -5.33 -6.32
C GLY A 12 6.83 -3.81 -6.05
N THR A 13 6.36 -3.43 -4.86
CA THR A 13 6.24 -2.02 -4.46
C THR A 13 7.62 -1.34 -4.38
N ARG A 14 8.63 -2.02 -3.83
CA ARG A 14 9.99 -1.48 -3.74
C ARG A 14 10.66 -1.34 -5.10
N ILE A 15 10.46 -2.31 -5.99
CA ILE A 15 10.94 -2.24 -7.38
C ILE A 15 10.27 -1.07 -8.10
N ALA A 16 8.94 -0.94 -8.00
CA ALA A 16 8.19 0.15 -8.61
C ALA A 16 8.66 1.52 -8.09
N TYR A 17 8.81 1.67 -6.77
CA TYR A 17 9.35 2.87 -6.14
C TYR A 17 10.76 3.22 -6.67
N GLY A 18 11.67 2.24 -6.74
CA GLY A 18 13.03 2.43 -7.27
C GLY A 18 13.07 2.81 -8.75
N LEU A 19 12.11 2.33 -9.54
CA LEU A 19 11.93 2.68 -10.96
C LEU A 19 11.12 3.97 -11.17
N GLN A 20 10.71 4.65 -10.09
CA GLN A 20 9.85 5.84 -10.12
C GLN A 20 8.53 5.60 -10.86
N ILE A 21 7.98 4.39 -10.71
CA ILE A 21 6.66 4.02 -11.23
C ILE A 21 5.64 4.21 -10.09
N PRO A 22 4.59 5.03 -10.29
CA PRO A 22 3.58 5.26 -9.27
C PRO A 22 2.83 3.97 -8.93
N SER A 23 2.51 3.79 -7.65
CA SER A 23 1.94 2.54 -7.14
C SER A 23 0.58 2.75 -6.47
N MET A 24 -0.35 1.84 -6.74
CA MET A 24 -1.67 1.76 -6.10
C MET A 24 -1.82 0.41 -5.39
N GLY A 25 -2.09 0.45 -4.08
CA GLY A 25 -2.24 -0.71 -3.24
C GLY A 25 -3.71 -1.08 -3.02
N ILE A 26 -4.00 -2.36 -2.87
CA ILE A 26 -5.27 -2.87 -2.35
C ILE A 26 -4.95 -3.57 -1.03
N ASN A 27 -5.49 -3.08 0.09
CA ASN A 27 -5.28 -3.66 1.41
C ASN A 27 -6.60 -3.83 2.17
N ASP A 28 -6.92 -5.08 2.48
CA ASP A 28 -8.06 -5.51 3.30
C ASP A 28 -7.66 -5.91 4.72
N GLU A 29 -6.36 -5.83 5.05
CA GLU A 29 -5.82 -6.30 6.32
C GLU A 29 -4.79 -5.31 6.91
N PRO A 30 -5.23 -4.18 7.46
CA PRO A 30 -4.34 -3.21 8.09
C PRO A 30 -3.86 -3.67 9.48
N ARG A 31 -4.39 -4.77 10.05
CA ARG A 31 -3.88 -5.30 11.33
C ARG A 31 -2.53 -5.98 11.18
N ASN A 32 -2.13 -6.30 9.94
CA ASN A 32 -0.77 -6.75 9.65
C ASN A 32 0.20 -5.56 9.58
N GLU A 33 0.35 -4.86 10.72
CA GLU A 33 1.15 -3.64 10.80
C GLU A 33 2.59 -3.80 10.29
N PRO A 34 3.31 -4.91 10.54
CA PRO A 34 4.68 -5.07 10.04
C PRO A 34 4.73 -5.04 8.52
N VAL A 35 3.78 -5.69 7.83
CA VAL A 35 3.72 -5.68 6.36
C VAL A 35 3.32 -4.29 5.85
N CYS A 36 2.29 -3.69 6.46
CA CYS A 36 1.79 -2.37 6.08
C CYS A 36 2.87 -1.29 6.18
N LYS A 37 3.64 -1.26 7.28
CA LYS A 37 4.72 -0.29 7.50
C LYS A 37 5.87 -0.41 6.51
N LEU A 38 6.04 -1.58 5.88
CA LEU A 38 7.05 -1.79 4.82
C LEU A 38 6.57 -1.35 3.43
N LEU A 39 5.29 -0.99 3.29
CA LEU A 39 4.60 -0.79 2.02
C LEU A 39 3.95 0.58 1.89
N HIS A 40 3.10 0.96 2.85
CA HIS A 40 2.27 2.17 2.80
C HIS A 40 3.07 3.44 2.47
N PRO A 41 4.28 3.67 3.04
CA PRO A 41 5.08 4.85 2.70
C PRO A 41 5.56 4.92 1.25
N PHE A 42 5.45 3.83 0.48
CA PHE A 42 5.91 3.70 -0.91
C PHE A 42 4.75 3.58 -1.91
N ILE A 43 3.51 3.69 -1.45
CA ILE A 43 2.30 3.60 -2.26
C ILE A 43 1.61 4.96 -2.22
N GLU A 44 1.05 5.41 -3.36
CA GLU A 44 0.41 6.73 -3.45
C GLU A 44 -1.07 6.71 -3.09
N ASN A 45 -1.73 5.58 -3.34
CA ASN A 45 -3.15 5.41 -3.10
C ASN A 45 -3.42 3.99 -2.59
N ILE A 46 -4.27 3.86 -1.57
CA ILE A 46 -4.75 2.58 -1.07
C ILE A 46 -6.25 2.46 -1.30
N ILE A 47 -6.65 1.38 -1.95
CA ILE A 47 -8.03 0.92 -2.02
C ILE A 47 -8.27 -0.02 -0.84
N THR A 48 -9.26 0.32 -0.02
CA THR A 48 -9.65 -0.44 1.19
C THR A 48 -11.14 -0.80 1.14
N PRO A 49 -11.57 -1.93 1.72
CA PRO A 49 -12.97 -2.19 2.02
C PRO A 49 -13.59 -1.09 2.89
N GLU A 50 -14.85 -0.73 2.61
CA GLU A 50 -15.59 0.30 3.36
C GLU A 50 -15.85 -0.09 4.82
N CYS A 51 -15.91 -1.39 5.12
CA CYS A 51 -16.18 -1.88 6.48
C CYS A 51 -14.99 -1.73 7.44
N ILE A 52 -13.79 -1.36 6.95
CA ILE A 52 -12.60 -1.18 7.77
C ILE A 52 -12.40 0.32 8.03
N PRO A 53 -12.24 0.75 9.29
CA PRO A 53 -12.07 2.16 9.61
C PRO A 53 -10.82 2.75 8.93
N ILE A 54 -11.01 3.86 8.20
CA ILE A 54 -9.93 4.55 7.46
C ILE A 54 -8.78 4.95 8.40
N GLU A 55 -9.07 5.27 9.65
CA GLU A 55 -8.09 5.69 10.65
C GLU A 55 -7.03 4.60 10.92
N TRP A 56 -7.34 3.33 10.68
CA TRP A 56 -6.39 2.24 10.84
C TRP A 56 -5.27 2.33 9.79
N TYR A 57 -5.60 2.76 8.58
CA TYR A 57 -4.65 2.99 7.51
C TYR A 57 -3.84 4.26 7.75
N THR A 58 -4.49 5.36 8.17
CA THR A 58 -3.82 6.63 8.47
C THR A 58 -2.77 6.49 9.57
N ARG A 59 -3.03 5.66 10.60
CA ARG A 59 -2.06 5.35 11.66
C ARG A 59 -0.83 4.59 11.15
N LEU A 60 -0.92 3.97 9.98
CA LEU A 60 0.15 3.20 9.34
C LEU A 60 0.83 3.98 8.21
N HIS A 61 0.61 5.30 8.14
CA HIS A 61 1.20 6.18 7.12
C HIS A 61 0.83 5.79 5.68
N ALA A 62 -0.39 5.28 5.51
CA ALA A 62 -1.05 5.22 4.21
C ALA A 62 -1.51 6.60 3.75
#